data_AF-A0A2P4S3J9-F1
#
_entry.id   AF-A0A2P4S3J9-F1
#
_cell.length_a   1.000
_cell.length_b   1.000
_cell.length_c   1.000
_cell.angle_alpha   90.00
_cell.angle_beta   90.00
_cell.angle_gamma   90.00
#
_symmetry.space_group_name_H-M   'P 1'
#
loop_
_entity.id
_entity.type
_entity.pdbx_description
1 polymer ?
#
loop_
_entity_poly.entity_id
_entity_poly.type
_entity_poly.pdbx_seq_one_letter_code
_entity_poly.pdbx_strand_id
1 'polypeptide(L)'
;VEPLKYSKVAAAASVTWQTAQAAIQSTVSLLSGCIKNGENVAVVLKDIGVLHIDGLTFQMKYYCDFLEKLSGKEKFRRALLKAPWLLDVVVSRSAPLATLALSGCVVVFPQ
;
A
#
# COMPACT_ATOMS: atom_id res chain seq x y z
N VAL A 1 -2.83 -19.78 -7.00
CA VAL A 1 -2.39 -18.38 -7.23
C VAL A 1 -1.73 -18.34 -8.61
N GLU A 2 -2.20 -17.49 -9.54
CA GLU A 2 -1.56 -17.36 -10.85
C GLU A 2 -0.22 -16.61 -10.70
N PRO A 3 0.87 -17.03 -11.37
CA PRO A 3 2.15 -16.33 -11.28
C PRO A 3 2.04 -14.89 -11.77
N LEU A 4 2.71 -13.97 -11.06
CA LEU A 4 2.76 -12.57 -11.47
C LEU A 4 3.43 -12.47 -12.86
N LYS A 5 2.72 -11.91 -13.83
CA LYS A 5 3.24 -11.67 -15.18
C LYS A 5 4.06 -10.38 -15.20
N TYR A 6 5.33 -10.47 -14.82
CA TYR A 6 6.26 -9.34 -14.76
C TYR A 6 6.29 -8.52 -16.06
N SER A 7 6.10 -9.12 -17.23
CA SER A 7 6.07 -8.40 -18.51
C SER A 7 4.86 -7.46 -18.63
N LYS A 8 3.69 -7.86 -18.11
CA LYS A 8 2.50 -7.00 -18.05
C LYS A 8 2.70 -5.85 -17.06
N VAL A 9 3.29 -6.14 -15.90
CA VAL A 9 3.59 -5.12 -14.88
C VAL A 9 4.60 -4.11 -15.43
N ALA A 10 5.66 -4.59 -16.07
CA ALA A 10 6.69 -3.77 -16.71
C ALA A 10 6.09 -2.86 -17.79
N ALA A 11 5.23 -3.42 -18.67
CA ALA A 11 4.54 -2.63 -19.68
C ALA A 11 3.62 -1.56 -19.08
N ALA A 12 2.84 -1.89 -18.04
CA ALA A 12 1.96 -0.93 -17.37
C ALA A 12 2.74 0.18 -16.65
N ALA A 13 3.90 -0.15 -16.08
CA ALA A 13 4.78 0.79 -15.41
C ALA A 13 5.77 1.50 -16.37
N SER A 14 5.75 1.19 -17.66
CA SER A 14 6.70 1.71 -18.66
C SER A 14 8.18 1.48 -18.28
N VAL A 15 8.50 0.32 -17.72
CA VAL A 15 9.86 -0.10 -17.34
C VAL A 15 10.25 -1.41 -18.02
N THR A 16 11.53 -1.80 -17.91
CA THR A 16 11.97 -3.11 -18.40
C THR A 16 11.44 -4.25 -17.51
N TRP A 17 11.33 -5.45 -18.07
CA TRP A 17 10.96 -6.65 -17.31
C TRP A 17 11.92 -6.91 -16.14
N GLN A 18 13.23 -6.73 -16.37
CA GLN A 18 14.27 -6.88 -15.35
C GLN A 18 14.09 -5.88 -14.22
N THR A 19 13.80 -4.60 -14.54
CA THR A 19 13.54 -3.55 -13.55
C THR A 19 12.32 -3.87 -12.72
N ALA A 20 11.20 -4.26 -13.35
CA ALA A 20 9.99 -4.63 -12.63
C ALA A 20 10.21 -5.85 -11.72
N GLN A 21 10.91 -6.86 -12.20
CA GLN A 21 11.24 -8.05 -11.41
C GLN A 21 12.12 -7.69 -10.22
N ALA A 22 13.21 -6.94 -10.43
CA ALA A 22 14.13 -6.55 -9.37
C ALA A 22 13.43 -5.70 -8.30
N ALA A 23 12.63 -4.70 -8.69
CA ALA A 23 11.88 -3.87 -7.75
C ALA A 23 10.93 -4.70 -6.87
N ILE A 24 10.21 -5.65 -7.46
CA ILE A 24 9.28 -6.52 -6.74
C ILE A 24 10.04 -7.48 -5.82
N GLN A 25 11.09 -8.15 -6.32
CA GLN A 25 11.88 -9.09 -5.54
C GLN A 25 12.58 -8.40 -4.36
N SER A 26 13.17 -7.22 -4.55
CA SER A 26 13.80 -6.45 -3.49
C SER A 26 12.78 -6.06 -2.42
N THR A 27 11.61 -5.56 -2.82
CA THR A 27 10.54 -5.17 -1.89
C THR A 27 10.02 -6.39 -1.10
N VAL A 28 9.75 -7.51 -1.78
CA VAL A 28 9.28 -8.74 -1.11
C VAL A 28 10.33 -9.30 -0.16
N SER A 29 11.61 -9.24 -0.54
CA SER A 29 12.72 -9.69 0.31
C SER A 29 12.84 -8.84 1.57
N LEU A 30 12.77 -7.51 1.43
CA LEU A 30 12.78 -6.58 2.56
C LEU A 30 11.60 -6.82 3.51
N LEU A 31 10.39 -6.92 2.97
CA LEU A 31 9.19 -7.23 3.76
C LEU A 31 9.30 -8.58 4.47
N SER A 32 9.81 -9.61 3.78
CA SER A 32 10.01 -10.92 4.38
C SER A 32 11.02 -10.87 5.52
N GLY A 33 12.09 -10.08 5.39
CA GLY A 33 13.05 -9.82 6.47
C GLY A 33 12.39 -9.17 7.69
N CYS A 34 11.70 -8.04 7.50
CA CYS A 34 11.06 -7.32 8.60
C CYS A 34 10.02 -8.22 9.32
N ILE A 35 9.20 -8.97 8.57
CA ILE A 35 8.20 -9.90 9.15
C ILE A 35 8.87 -11.04 9.93
N LYS A 36 9.94 -11.66 9.39
CA LYS A 36 10.66 -12.75 10.08
C LYS A 36 11.29 -12.29 11.40
N ASN A 37 11.70 -11.03 11.46
CA ASN A 37 12.28 -10.42 12.66
C ASN A 37 11.22 -9.98 13.69
N GLY A 38 9.92 -10.13 13.37
CA GLY A 38 8.83 -9.67 14.23
C GLY A 38 8.71 -8.15 14.29
N GLU A 39 9.23 -7.44 13.30
CA GLU A 39 9.14 -5.98 13.23
C GLU A 39 7.74 -5.56 12.78
N ASN A 40 7.24 -4.47 13.36
CA ASN A 40 6.06 -3.81 12.85
C ASN A 40 6.42 -3.08 11.57
N VAL A 41 5.69 -3.35 10.49
CA VAL A 41 6.00 -2.85 9.15
C VAL A 41 4.90 -1.96 8.64
N ALA A 42 5.25 -0.79 8.14
CA ALA A 42 4.35 0.04 7.35
C ALA A 42 4.79 0.03 5.88
N VAL A 43 3.94 -0.50 5.01
CA VAL A 43 4.16 -0.58 3.56
C VAL A 43 3.40 0.54 2.88
N VAL A 44 4.11 1.56 2.43
CA VAL A 44 3.55 2.70 1.69
C VAL A 44 3.47 2.33 0.21
N LEU A 45 2.26 2.18 -0.31
CA LEU A 45 1.96 2.06 -1.72
C LEU A 45 1.64 3.47 -2.24
N LYS A 46 2.62 4.15 -2.86
CA LYS A 46 2.62 5.60 -3.14
C LYS A 46 1.30 6.18 -3.68
N ASP A 47 0.59 5.43 -4.52
CA ASP A 47 -0.66 5.87 -5.16
C ASP A 47 -1.93 5.20 -4.67
N ILE A 48 -1.82 4.32 -3.66
CA ILE A 48 -2.92 3.48 -3.20
C ILE A 48 -3.23 3.76 -1.73
N GLY A 49 -2.21 3.73 -0.87
CA GLY A 49 -2.38 3.84 0.57
C GLY A 49 -1.24 3.21 1.36
N VAL A 50 -1.52 2.81 2.59
CA VAL A 50 -0.55 2.20 3.51
C VAL A 50 -1.11 0.90 4.08
N LEU A 51 -0.33 -0.17 3.97
CA LEU A 51 -0.58 -1.43 4.67
C LEU A 51 0.25 -1.48 5.95
N HIS A 52 -0.40 -1.54 7.10
CA HIS A 52 0.24 -1.76 8.39
C HIS A 52 0.23 -3.26 8.72
N ILE A 53 1.37 -3.76 9.16
CA ILE A 53 1.58 -5.13 9.63
C ILE A 53 2.14 -5.05 11.04
N ASP A 54 1.38 -5.53 12.02
CA ASP A 54 1.76 -5.55 13.44
C ASP A 54 1.50 -6.96 13.98
N GLY A 55 2.57 -7.74 14.16
CA GLY A 55 2.50 -9.17 14.44
C GLY A 55 1.67 -9.93 13.40
N LEU A 56 0.50 -10.43 13.81
CA LEU A 56 -0.45 -11.16 12.95
C LEU A 56 -1.61 -10.28 12.46
N THR A 57 -1.59 -8.98 12.77
CA THR A 57 -2.64 -8.04 12.36
C THR A 57 -2.22 -7.28 11.12
N PHE A 58 -3.14 -7.15 10.16
CA PHE A 58 -2.91 -6.51 8.87
C PHE A 58 -4.02 -5.49 8.64
N GLN A 59 -3.66 -4.22 8.50
CA GLN A 59 -4.63 -3.15 8.28
C GLN A 59 -4.24 -2.32 7.06
N MET A 60 -5.11 -2.32 6.05
CA MET A 60 -4.95 -1.45 4.89
C MET A 60 -5.72 -0.14 5.12
N LYS A 61 -5.04 0.98 4.90
CA LYS A 61 -5.65 2.31 4.79
C LYS A 61 -5.40 2.86 3.40
N TYR A 62 -6.43 3.42 2.78
CA TYR A 62 -6.37 3.92 1.41
C TYR A 62 -6.34 5.44 1.36
N TYR A 63 -5.65 6.00 0.37
CA TYR A 63 -5.71 7.43 0.13
C TYR A 63 -7.11 7.83 -0.38
N CYS A 64 -7.63 8.95 0.12
CA CYS A 64 -8.94 9.46 -0.28
C CYS A 64 -9.07 9.58 -1.80
N ASP A 65 -8.06 10.17 -2.44
CA ASP A 65 -8.05 10.44 -3.87
C ASP A 65 -7.93 9.17 -4.71
N PHE A 66 -7.24 8.14 -4.20
CA PHE A 66 -7.26 6.80 -4.80
C PHE A 66 -8.68 6.22 -4.82
N LEU A 67 -9.39 6.25 -3.68
CA LEU A 67 -10.76 5.72 -3.59
C LEU A 67 -11.76 6.55 -4.42
N GLU A 68 -11.59 7.87 -4.45
CA GLU A 68 -12.38 8.75 -5.33
C GLU A 68 -12.17 8.41 -6.81
N LYS A 69 -10.92 8.14 -7.23
CA LYS A 69 -10.60 7.75 -8.61
C LYS A 69 -11.17 6.38 -8.96
N LEU A 70 -11.13 5.43 -8.03
CA LEU A 70 -11.62 4.07 -8.24
C LEU A 70 -13.16 3.99 -8.28
N SER A 71 -13.82 4.69 -7.35
CA SER A 71 -15.27 4.58 -7.13
C SER A 71 -16.09 5.68 -7.81
N GLY A 72 -15.43 6.77 -8.21
CA GLY A 72 -16.07 8.03 -8.56
C GLY A 72 -16.40 8.86 -7.32
N LYS A 73 -15.99 10.13 -7.34
CA LYS A 73 -16.08 11.08 -6.22
C LYS A 73 -17.45 11.13 -5.55
N GLU A 74 -18.52 11.29 -6.33
CA GLU A 74 -19.89 11.41 -5.79
C GLU A 74 -20.40 10.10 -5.18
N LYS A 75 -20.06 8.96 -5.78
CA LYS A 75 -20.41 7.65 -5.23
C LYS A 75 -19.68 7.39 -3.92
N PHE A 76 -18.38 7.71 -3.88
CA PHE A 76 -17.57 7.57 -2.68
C PHE A 76 -18.09 8.44 -1.53
N ARG A 77 -18.36 9.73 -1.79
CA ARG A 77 -18.94 10.64 -0.79
C ARG A 77 -20.28 10.15 -0.25
N ARG A 78 -21.16 9.66 -1.13
CA ARG A 78 -22.43 9.07 -0.70
C ARG A 78 -22.23 7.83 0.17
N ALA A 79 -21.23 7.01 -0.13
CA ALA A 79 -20.87 5.87 0.70
C ALA A 79 -20.39 6.29 2.09
N LEU A 80 -19.51 7.31 2.19
CA LEU A 80 -19.05 7.86 3.47
C LEU A 80 -20.22 8.38 4.33
N LEU A 81 -21.21 9.04 3.72
CA LEU A 81 -22.39 9.52 4.43
C LEU A 81 -23.26 8.38 4.99
N LYS A 82 -23.37 7.28 4.24
CA LYS A 82 -24.17 6.11 4.65
C LYS A 82 -23.42 5.18 5.59
N ALA A 83 -22.10 5.18 5.53
CA ALA A 83 -21.21 4.30 6.27
C ALA A 83 -20.01 5.10 6.81
N PRO A 84 -20.20 5.87 7.91
CA PRO A 84 -19.14 6.71 8.46
C PRO A 84 -17.89 5.94 8.91
N TRP A 85 -18.04 4.65 9.26
CA TRP A 85 -16.93 3.76 9.62
C TRP A 85 -15.90 3.57 8.49
N LEU A 86 -16.26 3.90 7.23
CA LEU A 86 -15.29 3.93 6.13
C LEU A 86 -14.18 4.97 6.35
N LEU A 87 -14.38 5.96 7.21
CA LEU A 87 -13.33 6.92 7.56
C LEU A 87 -12.13 6.26 8.26
N ASP A 88 -12.32 5.11 8.92
CA ASP A 88 -11.23 4.39 9.60
C ASP A 88 -10.27 3.70 8.63
N VAL A 89 -10.74 3.40 7.42
CA VAL A 89 -9.95 2.79 6.34
C VAL A 89 -9.40 3.83 5.36
N VAL A 90 -9.63 5.12 5.62
CA VAL A 90 -9.19 6.24 4.80
C VAL A 90 -8.04 6.97 5.49
N VAL A 91 -7.04 7.39 4.72
CA VAL A 91 -5.89 8.15 5.23
C VAL A 91 -5.56 9.29 4.27
N SER A 92 -5.13 10.43 4.82
CA SER A 92 -4.59 11.52 4.01
C SER A 92 -3.18 11.15 3.50
N ARG A 93 -2.80 11.58 2.30
CA ARG A 93 -1.40 11.50 1.85
C ARG A 93 -0.45 12.28 2.74
N SER A 94 -0.94 13.37 3.34
CA SER A 94 -0.20 14.19 4.31
C SER A 94 -0.31 13.67 5.74
N ALA A 95 -1.05 12.58 5.98
CA ALA A 95 -1.15 12.01 7.31
C ALA A 95 0.26 11.70 7.83
N PRO A 96 0.56 11.99 9.10
CA PRO A 96 1.93 12.13 9.54
C PRO A 96 2.72 10.84 9.31
N LEU A 97 3.91 10.99 8.73
CA LEU A 97 5.01 10.02 8.86
C LEU A 97 5.20 9.59 10.32
N ALA A 98 4.76 10.37 11.32
CA ALA A 98 4.78 9.99 12.73
C ALA A 98 3.97 8.73 13.06
N THR A 99 2.83 8.46 12.40
CA THR A 99 2.11 7.17 12.56
C THR A 99 2.84 6.00 11.89
N LEU A 100 3.66 6.29 10.87
CA LEU A 100 4.57 5.33 10.25
C LEU A 100 5.85 5.16 11.07
N ALA A 101 6.26 6.19 11.82
CA ALA A 101 7.45 6.19 12.67
C ALA A 101 7.28 5.34 13.94
N LEU A 102 6.05 4.94 14.28
CA LEU A 102 5.76 3.91 15.28
C LEU A 102 6.02 2.50 14.76
N SER A 103 6.15 2.31 13.44
CA SER A 103 6.57 1.04 12.85
C SER A 103 8.10 0.93 12.93
N GLY A 104 8.59 -0.28 13.23
CA GLY A 104 10.03 -0.55 13.27
C GLY A 104 10.69 -0.52 11.89
N CYS A 105 9.90 -0.73 10.82
CA CYS A 105 10.35 -0.80 9.43
C CYS A 105 9.33 -0.11 8.50
N VAL A 106 9.76 0.91 7.75
CA VAL A 106 8.94 1.56 6.72
C VAL A 106 9.44 1.15 5.34
N VAL A 107 8.55 0.54 4.55
CA VAL A 107 8.85 0.10 3.18
C VAL A 107 8.01 0.91 2.21
N VAL A 108 8.65 1.59 1.25
CA VAL A 108 7.95 2.38 0.22
C VAL A 108 8.02 1.66 -1.11
N PHE A 109 6.88 1.47 -1.76
CA PHE A 109 6.77 0.83 -3.07
C PHE A 109 5.97 1.69 -4.08
N PRO A 110 6.42 1.77 -5.34
CA PRO A 110 7.75 1.33 -5.82
C PRO A 110 8.87 2.19 -5.20
N GLN A 111 10.09 1.63 -5.09
CA GLN A 111 11.27 2.41 -4.73
C GLN A 111 11.43 3.58 -5.70
#